data_AF-A0A7X9B227-F1
#
_entry.id   AF-A0A7X9B227-F1
#
_cell.length_a   1.000
_cell.length_b   1.000
_cell.length_c   1.000
_cell.angle_alpha   90.00
_cell.angle_beta   90.00
_cell.angle_gamma   90.00
#
_symmetry.space_group_name_H-M   'P 1'
#
loop_
_entity.id
_entity.type
_entity.pdbx_description
1 polymer ?
#
loop_
_entity_poly.entity_id
_entity_poly.type
_entity_poly.pdbx_seq_one_letter_code
_entity_poly.pdbx_strand_id
1 'polypeptide(L)'
;MQSAPSTPAKAKRPTKPSTPSDAAIYTISGESETVGMQLLLHRANARVSVEEIARRTRVSRDFIVNLEEGNYDKLPSDQFCLWEIERLCFEYDVDPVPLKELFEQESRAAGRETGSLAGADSAAGRNVLSPIGLPDEEKSSHSIYSLPGLLIGILVVAILVLVASAFFYQQSQRHKPATAPTQPKMDVVQHIKPRRPPLDLLQIPAN
;
A
#
# COMPACT_ATOMS: atom_id res chain seq x y z
N MET A 1 -7.86 82.64 20.68
CA MET A 1 -7.71 82.00 19.36
C MET A 1 -8.11 80.53 19.53
N GLN A 2 -9.38 80.20 19.76
CA GLN A 2 -10.42 79.82 18.76
C GLN A 2 -9.85 79.21 17.45
N SER A 3 -9.96 77.88 17.32
CA SER A 3 -10.82 77.16 16.35
C SER A 3 -10.41 75.68 16.21
N ALA A 4 -11.34 74.77 16.48
CA ALA A 4 -11.36 73.38 15.98
C ALA A 4 -12.25 73.34 14.70
N PRO A 5 -12.69 72.19 14.14
CA PRO A 5 -12.06 70.91 13.78
C PRO A 5 -12.37 70.50 12.30
N SER A 6 -11.77 69.42 11.77
CA SER A 6 -12.41 68.61 10.70
C SER A 6 -11.77 67.21 10.53
N THR A 7 -12.44 66.19 11.04
CA THR A 7 -12.51 64.83 10.45
C THR A 7 -13.71 64.82 9.47
N PRO A 8 -14.05 63.77 8.70
CA PRO A 8 -13.35 62.53 8.29
C PRO A 8 -13.45 62.28 6.75
N ALA A 9 -12.58 61.44 6.17
CA ALA A 9 -12.78 60.92 4.81
C ALA A 9 -12.83 59.38 4.80
N LYS A 10 -14.05 58.88 4.89
CA LYS A 10 -14.47 57.49 4.63
C LYS A 10 -14.87 57.41 3.15
N ALA A 11 -14.15 56.66 2.33
CA ALA A 11 -14.61 56.21 1.01
C ALA A 11 -13.79 54.99 0.59
N LYS A 12 -14.33 53.76 0.65
CA LYS A 12 -15.19 53.06 -0.33
C LYS A 12 -14.43 51.83 -0.88
N ARG A 13 -14.71 50.64 -0.31
CA ARG A 13 -14.88 49.41 -1.13
C ARG A 13 -16.23 49.57 -1.87
N PRO A 14 -16.45 49.05 -3.08
CA PRO A 14 -16.21 47.66 -3.51
C PRO A 14 -15.48 47.59 -4.88
N THR A 15 -14.85 46.49 -5.31
CA THR A 15 -15.50 45.36 -6.02
C THR A 15 -14.52 44.18 -6.16
N LYS A 16 -14.99 42.97 -5.86
CA LYS A 16 -14.63 41.71 -6.54
C LYS A 16 -15.69 41.54 -7.65
N PRO A 17 -15.47 40.93 -8.84
CA PRO A 17 -14.55 39.85 -9.14
C PRO A 17 -13.76 39.99 -10.45
N SER A 18 -12.49 39.56 -10.46
CA SER A 18 -11.74 39.33 -11.70
C SER A 18 -11.16 37.92 -11.67
N THR A 19 -12.00 36.94 -12.00
CA THR A 19 -11.60 35.82 -12.85
C THR A 19 -11.85 36.31 -14.28
N PRO A 20 -10.83 36.29 -15.15
CA PRO A 20 -10.42 35.04 -15.77
C PRO A 20 -8.89 34.93 -15.68
N SER A 21 -8.38 34.22 -14.67
CA SER A 21 -7.05 33.67 -14.84
C SER A 21 -7.26 32.39 -15.62
N ASP A 22 -7.09 32.52 -16.93
CA ASP A 22 -6.91 31.40 -17.84
C ASP A 22 -6.18 30.29 -17.11
N ALA A 23 -6.84 29.13 -17.06
CA ALA A 23 -6.15 27.89 -16.79
C ALA A 23 -5.09 27.80 -17.88
N ALA A 24 -3.87 28.22 -17.55
CA ALA A 24 -2.69 27.92 -18.33
C ALA A 24 -2.60 26.40 -18.33
N ILE A 25 -3.23 25.79 -19.32
CA ILE A 25 -2.95 24.43 -19.72
C ILE A 25 -1.53 24.51 -20.25
N TYR A 26 -0.57 24.33 -19.35
CA TYR A 26 0.80 24.05 -19.70
C TYR A 26 0.80 22.67 -20.35
N THR A 27 0.50 22.63 -21.65
CA THR A 27 0.84 21.49 -22.50
C THR A 27 2.37 21.49 -22.64
N ILE A 28 3.08 21.09 -21.58
CA ILE A 28 4.49 20.73 -21.66
C ILE A 28 4.51 19.32 -22.25
N SER A 29 4.34 19.24 -23.56
CA SER A 29 4.77 18.08 -24.33
C SER A 29 6.27 18.19 -24.49
N GLY A 30 7.00 17.65 -23.53
CA GLY A 30 8.45 17.62 -23.56
C GLY A 30 8.94 16.83 -22.36
N GLU A 31 9.66 15.75 -22.64
CA GLU A 31 10.40 14.92 -21.68
C GLU A 31 11.01 15.83 -20.61
N SER A 32 10.38 15.86 -19.43
CA SER A 32 10.87 16.72 -18.36
C SER A 32 12.12 16.05 -17.81
N GLU A 33 13.24 16.75 -17.89
CA GLU A 33 14.58 16.16 -17.66
C GLU A 33 14.76 15.68 -16.22
N THR A 34 14.03 16.27 -15.27
CA THR A 34 14.15 15.93 -13.83
C THR A 34 12.88 15.33 -13.25
N VAL A 35 13.03 14.47 -12.23
CA VAL A 35 11.94 13.88 -11.44
C VAL A 35 11.02 14.96 -10.89
N GLY A 36 11.59 16.04 -10.34
CA GLY A 36 10.81 17.11 -9.75
C GLY A 36 9.88 17.79 -10.74
N MET A 37 10.36 18.03 -11.97
CA MET A 37 9.55 18.63 -13.03
C MET A 37 8.46 17.67 -13.53
N GLN A 38 8.78 16.38 -13.66
CA GLN A 38 7.77 15.36 -14.04
C GLN A 38 6.66 15.28 -13.00
N LEU A 39 6.99 15.21 -11.71
CA LEU A 39 5.99 15.17 -10.64
C LEU A 39 5.16 16.45 -10.57
N LEU A 40 5.77 17.61 -10.76
CA LEU A 40 5.06 18.88 -10.85
C LEU A 40 4.06 18.88 -12.02
N LEU A 41 4.47 18.38 -13.18
CA LEU A 41 3.61 18.28 -14.36
C LEU A 41 2.46 17.31 -14.12
N HIS A 42 2.71 16.13 -13.54
CA HIS A 42 1.68 15.16 -13.19
C HIS A 42 0.68 15.74 -12.19
N ARG A 43 1.16 16.47 -11.18
CA ARG A 43 0.29 17.17 -10.22
C ARG A 43 -0.56 18.25 -10.90
N ALA A 44 0.02 19.00 -11.83
CA ALA A 44 -0.70 20.00 -12.61
C ALA A 44 -1.78 19.36 -13.50
N ASN A 45 -1.48 18.22 -14.12
CA ASN A 45 -2.42 17.44 -14.92
C ASN A 45 -3.57 16.87 -14.07
N ALA A 46 -3.27 16.44 -12.85
CA ALA A 46 -4.27 16.01 -11.86
C ALA A 46 -5.09 17.17 -11.27
N ARG A 47 -4.70 18.44 -11.54
CA ARG A 47 -5.34 19.67 -11.05
C ARG A 47 -5.48 19.74 -9.52
N VAL A 48 -4.47 19.23 -8.80
CA VAL A 48 -4.43 19.25 -7.32
C VAL A 48 -3.33 20.18 -6.80
N SER A 49 -3.58 20.84 -5.67
CA SER A 49 -2.55 21.63 -4.97
C SER A 49 -1.68 20.72 -4.11
N VAL A 50 -0.49 21.20 -3.74
CA VAL A 50 0.44 20.47 -2.83
C VAL A 50 -0.25 20.14 -1.49
N GLU A 51 -1.07 21.05 -0.97
CA GLU A 51 -1.79 20.84 0.29
C GLU A 51 -2.88 19.78 0.16
N GLU A 52 -3.55 19.71 -0.99
CA GLU A 52 -4.58 18.70 -1.25
C GLU A 52 -3.95 17.31 -1.38
N ILE A 53 -2.88 17.18 -2.16
CA ILE A 53 -2.19 15.90 -2.33
C ILE A 53 -1.61 15.42 -1.00
N ALA A 54 -0.96 16.30 -0.23
CA ALA A 54 -0.41 15.97 1.09
C ALA A 54 -1.47 15.45 2.06
N ARG A 55 -2.71 15.96 2.00
CA ARG A 55 -3.82 15.43 2.82
C ARG A 55 -4.26 14.04 2.37
N ARG A 56 -4.37 13.81 1.06
CA ARG A 56 -4.85 12.54 0.50
C ARG A 56 -3.83 11.41 0.66
N THR A 57 -2.59 11.69 0.27
CA THR A 57 -1.50 10.73 0.33
C THR A 57 -0.80 10.74 1.67
N ARG A 58 -1.12 11.63 2.62
CA ARG A 58 -0.38 11.74 3.90
C ARG A 58 1.14 11.90 3.74
N VAL A 59 1.61 12.24 2.55
CA VAL A 59 3.00 12.61 2.28
C VAL A 59 3.18 14.02 2.82
N SER A 60 4.32 14.29 3.47
CA SER A 60 4.59 15.62 3.98
C SER A 60 4.59 16.67 2.86
N ARG A 61 3.96 17.82 3.10
CA ARG A 61 4.01 18.96 2.17
C ARG A 61 5.45 19.33 1.83
N ASP A 62 6.33 19.35 2.83
CA ASP A 62 7.73 19.73 2.64
C ASP A 62 8.49 18.70 1.80
N PHE A 63 8.13 17.42 1.90
CA PHE A 63 8.68 16.39 1.04
C PHE A 63 8.31 16.64 -0.42
N ILE A 64 7.03 16.89 -0.70
CA ILE A 64 6.54 17.12 -2.07
C ILE A 64 7.20 18.35 -2.68
N VAL A 65 7.30 19.45 -1.92
CA VAL A 65 7.95 20.68 -2.39
C VAL A 65 9.44 20.45 -2.65
N ASN A 66 10.18 19.84 -1.70
CA ASN A 66 11.61 19.58 -1.89
C ASN A 66 11.86 18.65 -3.07
N LEU A 67 10.98 17.67 -3.31
CA LEU A 67 11.09 16.75 -4.43
C LEU A 67 10.79 17.44 -5.77
N GLU A 68 9.74 18.26 -5.85
CA GLU A 68 9.39 19.03 -7.05
C GLU A 68 10.45 20.09 -7.41
N GLU A 69 11.12 20.66 -6.41
CA GLU A 69 12.20 21.64 -6.58
C GLU A 69 13.59 21.01 -6.82
N GLY A 70 13.72 19.68 -6.71
CA GLY A 70 15.01 18.99 -6.83
C GLY A 70 15.97 19.24 -5.65
N ASN A 71 15.44 19.64 -4.48
CA ASN A 71 16.20 19.86 -3.26
C ASN A 71 16.51 18.54 -2.54
N TYR A 72 17.32 17.70 -3.18
CA TYR A 72 17.63 16.35 -2.71
C TYR A 72 18.28 16.33 -1.32
N ASP A 73 19.05 17.35 -0.91
CA ASP A 73 19.70 17.41 0.41
C ASP A 73 18.73 17.38 1.60
N LYS A 74 17.50 17.85 1.39
CA LYS A 74 16.46 17.94 2.44
C LYS A 74 15.57 16.69 2.50
N LEU A 75 15.75 15.76 1.58
CA LEU A 75 14.95 14.55 1.52
C LEU A 75 15.43 13.50 2.55
N PRO A 76 14.49 12.72 3.12
CA PRO A 76 14.80 11.56 3.96
C PRO A 76 15.52 10.47 3.14
N SER A 77 15.83 9.31 3.73
CA SER A 77 16.55 8.23 3.03
C SER A 77 15.92 7.85 1.68
N ASP A 78 16.75 7.44 0.72
CA ASP A 78 16.29 7.19 -0.66
C ASP A 78 15.22 6.09 -0.73
N GLN A 79 15.32 5.06 0.11
CA GLN A 79 14.28 4.03 0.22
C GLN A 79 12.92 4.60 0.64
N PHE A 80 12.92 5.58 1.55
CA PHE A 80 11.70 6.27 1.94
C PHE A 80 11.18 7.14 0.80
N CYS A 81 12.07 7.86 0.09
CA CYS A 81 11.71 8.64 -1.08
C CYS A 81 11.05 7.80 -2.16
N LEU A 82 11.58 6.60 -2.45
CA LEU A 82 11.03 5.67 -3.44
C LEU A 82 9.60 5.23 -3.10
N TRP A 83 9.30 4.97 -1.82
CA TRP A 83 7.94 4.65 -1.39
C TRP A 83 6.98 5.82 -1.49
N GLU A 84 7.43 7.04 -1.13
CA GLU A 84 6.57 8.22 -1.24
C GLU A 84 6.34 8.62 -2.70
N ILE A 85 7.36 8.49 -3.57
CA ILE A 85 7.22 8.68 -5.02
C ILE A 85 6.17 7.71 -5.57
N GLU A 86 6.26 6.42 -5.25
CA GLU A 86 5.28 5.41 -5.66
C GLU A 86 3.86 5.78 -5.24
N ARG A 87 3.71 6.29 -4.02
CA ARG A 87 2.42 6.74 -3.49
C ARG A 87 1.87 7.97 -4.20
N LEU A 88 2.73 8.92 -4.57
CA LEU A 88 2.34 10.10 -5.35
C LEU A 88 1.91 9.70 -6.77
N CYS A 89 2.69 8.82 -7.42
CA CYS A 89 2.36 8.27 -8.74
C CYS A 89 1.00 7.57 -8.76
N PHE A 90 0.66 6.81 -7.71
CA PHE A 90 -0.64 6.16 -7.58
C PHE A 90 -1.80 7.17 -7.55
N GLU A 91 -1.66 8.30 -6.83
CA GLU A 91 -2.71 9.33 -6.80
C GLU A 91 -2.77 10.14 -8.12
N TYR A 92 -1.66 10.22 -8.85
CA TYR A 92 -1.60 10.88 -10.16
C TYR A 92 -2.02 9.98 -11.33
N ASP A 93 -2.27 8.69 -11.09
CA ASP A 93 -2.56 7.67 -12.11
C ASP A 93 -1.42 7.53 -13.15
N VAL A 94 -0.18 7.48 -12.65
CA VAL A 94 1.07 7.42 -13.45
C VAL A 94 1.87 6.18 -13.07
N ASP A 95 2.57 5.58 -14.03
CA ASP A 95 3.50 4.47 -13.76
C ASP A 95 4.67 4.94 -12.88
N PRO A 96 4.86 4.35 -11.68
CA PRO A 96 5.92 4.76 -10.76
C PRO A 96 7.32 4.29 -11.19
N VAL A 97 7.44 3.25 -12.01
CA VAL A 97 8.74 2.65 -12.39
C VAL A 97 9.69 3.68 -13.04
N PRO A 98 9.31 4.39 -14.12
CA PRO A 98 10.22 5.34 -14.77
C PRO A 98 10.65 6.50 -13.87
N LEU A 99 9.74 7.00 -13.01
CA LEU A 99 10.06 8.08 -12.07
C LEU A 99 11.01 7.63 -10.96
N LYS A 100 10.86 6.40 -10.48
CA LYS A 100 11.73 5.82 -9.44
C LYS A 100 13.14 5.60 -9.99
N GLU A 101 13.27 5.06 -11.20
CA GLU A 101 14.58 4.89 -11.86
C GLU A 101 15.29 6.23 -12.07
N LEU A 102 14.56 7.24 -12.54
CA LEU A 102 15.09 8.59 -12.71
C LEU A 102 15.53 9.20 -11.36
N PHE A 103 14.74 8.98 -10.31
CA PHE A 103 15.10 9.44 -8.95
C PHE A 103 16.37 8.79 -8.44
N GLU A 104 16.55 7.48 -8.63
CA GLU A 104 17.79 6.81 -8.21
C GLU A 104 19.01 7.34 -8.98
N GLN A 105 18.84 7.68 -10.26
CA GLN A 105 19.90 8.29 -11.06
C GLN A 105 20.26 9.68 -10.57
N GLU A 106 19.26 10.55 -10.32
CA GLU A 106 19.47 11.91 -9.83
C GLU A 106 19.98 11.95 -8.38
N SER A 107 19.45 11.11 -7.51
CA SER A 107 19.88 10.99 -6.11
C SER A 107 21.36 10.58 -6.04
N ARG A 108 21.78 9.61 -6.88
CA ARG A 108 23.19 9.22 -7.01
C ARG A 108 24.05 10.35 -7.55
N ALA A 109 23.57 11.09 -8.54
CA ALA A 109 24.27 12.27 -9.08
C ALA A 109 24.42 13.39 -8.03
N ALA A 110 23.46 13.51 -7.11
CA ALA A 110 23.50 14.40 -5.96
C ALA A 110 24.39 13.88 -4.80
N GLY A 111 25.07 12.74 -4.97
CA GLY A 111 25.97 12.16 -3.97
C GLY A 111 25.26 11.48 -2.80
N ARG A 112 23.97 11.14 -2.96
CA ARG A 112 23.22 10.37 -1.98
C ARG A 112 23.45 8.88 -2.22
N GLU A 113 24.01 8.21 -1.23
CA GLU A 113 24.27 6.77 -1.27
C GLU A 113 22.94 6.02 -1.11
N THR A 114 22.36 5.55 -2.23
CA THR A 114 21.32 4.53 -2.15
C THR A 114 21.97 3.29 -1.55
N GLY A 115 21.46 2.79 -0.43
CA GLY A 115 21.84 1.48 0.12
C GLY A 115 21.41 0.38 -0.84
N SER A 116 22.11 0.25 -1.97
CA SER A 116 21.80 -0.71 -3.01
C SER A 116 22.35 -2.08 -2.61
N LEU A 117 21.44 -2.94 -2.15
CA LEU A 117 21.60 -4.39 -2.19
C LEU A 117 21.40 -4.95 -3.63
N ALA A 118 21.30 -4.09 -4.64
CA ALA A 118 21.04 -4.44 -6.04
C ALA A 118 22.20 -4.01 -6.97
N GLY A 119 23.43 -4.22 -6.52
CA GLY A 119 24.66 -3.95 -7.27
C GLY A 119 25.69 -5.07 -7.17
N ALA A 120 25.24 -6.32 -7.05
CA ALA A 120 26.08 -7.47 -7.35
C ALA A 120 25.96 -7.74 -8.85
N ASP A 121 26.64 -6.92 -9.67
CA ASP A 121 27.26 -7.34 -10.93
C ASP A 121 27.94 -6.14 -11.60
N SER A 122 29.23 -6.33 -11.91
CA SER A 122 30.06 -5.48 -12.77
C SER A 122 30.53 -4.13 -12.23
N ALA A 123 31.58 -4.17 -11.42
CA ALA A 123 32.82 -3.47 -11.75
C ALA A 123 34.03 -4.05 -11.01
N ALA A 124 35.06 -4.37 -11.79
CA ALA A 124 36.46 -4.46 -11.40
C ALA A 124 36.87 -5.60 -10.44
N GLY A 125 37.14 -6.76 -11.06
CA GLY A 125 38.25 -7.58 -10.60
C GLY A 125 39.56 -6.80 -10.70
N ARG A 126 40.08 -6.29 -9.57
CA ARG A 126 41.53 -6.15 -9.31
C ARG A 126 41.80 -5.84 -7.84
N ASN A 127 41.50 -6.80 -6.97
CA ASN A 127 42.19 -6.91 -5.69
C ASN A 127 43.58 -7.51 -5.95
N VAL A 128 44.61 -6.68 -5.98
CA VAL A 128 45.99 -7.10 -5.75
C VAL A 128 46.61 -6.12 -4.77
N LEU A 129 47.16 -6.68 -3.68
CA LEU A 129 47.91 -6.07 -2.57
C LEU A 129 47.13 -5.64 -1.32
N SER A 130 46.85 -6.64 -0.48
CA SER A 130 47.14 -6.60 0.97
C SER A 130 48.68 -6.63 1.21
N PRO A 131 49.25 -6.61 2.44
CA PRO A 131 48.69 -6.45 3.80
C PRO A 131 49.54 -5.55 4.74
N ILE A 132 49.02 -5.13 5.90
CA ILE A 132 49.85 -4.94 7.12
C ILE A 132 48.99 -4.77 8.36
N GLY A 133 49.35 -5.51 9.42
CA GLY A 133 48.82 -5.33 10.79
C GLY A 133 47.92 -6.45 11.31
N LEU A 134 48.49 -7.66 11.49
CA LEU A 134 47.98 -8.73 12.38
C LEU A 134 48.04 -8.28 13.87
N PRO A 135 47.66 -9.12 14.85
CA PRO A 135 46.42 -9.90 15.02
C PRO A 135 45.82 -9.67 16.43
N ASP A 136 44.56 -10.04 16.67
CA ASP A 136 44.24 -10.98 17.76
C ASP A 136 42.74 -11.33 17.80
N GLU A 137 42.54 -12.62 18.08
CA GLU A 137 41.30 -13.30 18.41
C GLU A 137 40.41 -12.50 19.39
N GLU A 138 39.11 -12.39 19.11
CA GLU A 138 38.07 -12.85 20.04
C GLU A 138 36.67 -12.85 19.40
N LYS A 139 36.19 -14.07 19.15
CA LYS A 139 34.83 -14.54 19.39
C LYS A 139 33.82 -13.48 19.87
N SER A 140 33.11 -12.85 18.93
CA SER A 140 31.82 -12.23 19.24
C SER A 140 30.83 -12.55 18.14
N SER A 141 29.92 -13.46 18.47
CA SER A 141 28.67 -13.67 17.76
C SER A 141 27.86 -12.38 17.81
N HIS A 142 28.14 -11.45 16.90
CA HIS A 142 27.38 -10.20 16.84
C HIS A 142 26.02 -10.50 16.20
N SER A 143 25.03 -10.60 17.08
CA SER A 143 23.60 -10.70 16.85
C SER A 143 23.11 -9.72 15.78
N ILE A 144 22.93 -10.19 14.54
CA ILE A 144 22.26 -9.43 13.46
C ILE A 144 20.72 -9.53 13.58
N TYR A 145 20.20 -10.33 14.51
CA TYR A 145 18.76 -10.37 14.76
C TYR A 145 18.38 -9.28 15.76
N SER A 146 17.76 -8.20 15.27
CA SER A 146 17.01 -7.32 16.14
C SER A 146 15.93 -8.15 16.85
N LEU A 147 15.94 -8.16 18.19
CA LEU A 147 14.98 -8.86 19.03
C LEU A 147 13.51 -8.72 18.55
N PRO A 148 13.03 -7.53 18.11
CA PRO A 148 11.68 -7.41 17.55
C PRO A 148 11.52 -8.09 16.18
N GLY A 149 12.53 -8.07 15.32
CA GLY A 149 12.51 -8.73 14.01
C GLY A 149 12.42 -10.26 14.13
N LEU A 150 13.13 -10.84 15.11
CA LEU A 150 13.05 -12.27 15.40
C LEU A 150 11.66 -12.69 15.89
N LEU A 151 11.02 -11.90 16.76
CA LEU A 151 9.66 -12.18 17.24
C LEU A 151 8.64 -12.12 16.11
N ILE A 152 8.75 -11.14 15.21
CA ILE A 152 7.88 -11.03 14.03
C ILE A 152 8.12 -12.22 13.10
N GLY A 153 9.38 -12.61 12.87
CA GLY A 153 9.71 -13.77 12.06
C GLY A 153 9.12 -15.07 12.61
N ILE A 154 9.27 -15.31 13.93
CA ILE A 154 8.68 -16.48 14.61
C ILE A 154 7.15 -16.45 14.49
N LEU A 155 6.53 -15.28 14.67
CA LEU A 155 5.08 -15.13 14.59
C LEU A 155 4.55 -15.48 13.19
N VAL A 156 5.21 -14.99 12.13
CA VAL A 156 4.82 -15.27 10.74
C VAL A 156 4.96 -16.77 10.44
N VAL A 157 6.06 -17.39 10.86
CA VAL A 157 6.27 -18.84 10.67
C VAL A 157 5.23 -19.65 11.44
N ALA A 158 4.90 -19.28 12.68
CA ALA A 158 3.88 -19.95 13.47
C ALA A 158 2.48 -19.86 12.81
N ILE A 159 2.13 -18.70 12.24
CA ILE A 159 0.87 -18.51 11.50
C ILE A 159 0.84 -19.40 10.25
N LEU A 160 1.93 -19.45 9.48
CA LEU A 160 2.01 -20.30 8.29
C LEU A 160 1.87 -21.78 8.64
N VAL A 161 2.50 -22.24 9.74
CA VAL A 161 2.36 -23.61 10.24
C VAL A 161 0.92 -23.89 10.68
N LEU A 162 0.26 -22.95 11.37
CA LEU A 162 -1.15 -23.10 11.76
C LEU A 162 -2.07 -23.20 10.54
N VAL A 163 -1.89 -22.33 9.53
CA VAL A 163 -2.68 -22.35 8.29
C VAL A 163 -2.47 -23.67 7.54
N ALA A 164 -1.23 -24.11 7.39
CA ALA A 164 -0.92 -25.40 6.77
C ALA A 164 -1.55 -26.56 7.56
N SER A 165 -1.43 -26.57 8.89
CA SER A 165 -2.02 -27.60 9.73
C SER A 165 -3.55 -27.64 9.63
N ALA A 166 -4.21 -26.48 9.57
CA ALA A 166 -5.66 -26.37 9.41
C ALA A 166 -6.09 -26.89 8.02
N PHE A 167 -5.32 -26.56 6.97
CA PHE A 167 -5.57 -27.08 5.63
C PHE A 167 -5.42 -28.60 5.56
N PHE A 168 -4.37 -29.15 6.13
CA PHE A 168 -4.17 -30.60 6.23
C PHE A 168 -5.24 -31.29 7.09
N TYR A 169 -5.67 -30.67 8.19
CA TYR A 169 -6.74 -31.19 9.03
C TYR A 169 -8.07 -31.20 8.28
N GLN A 170 -8.37 -30.14 7.52
CA GLN A 170 -9.56 -30.04 6.69
C GLN A 170 -9.51 -31.04 5.51
N GLN A 171 -8.35 -31.21 4.88
CA GLN A 171 -8.15 -32.23 3.84
C GLN A 171 -8.31 -33.64 4.40
N SER A 172 -7.76 -33.93 5.59
CA SER A 172 -7.91 -35.22 6.26
C SER A 172 -9.36 -35.50 6.66
N GLN A 173 -10.12 -34.49 7.10
CA GLN A 173 -11.55 -34.62 7.38
C GLN A 173 -12.36 -34.91 6.10
N ARG A 174 -11.96 -34.36 4.95
CA ARG A 174 -12.55 -34.71 3.65
C ARG A 174 -12.22 -36.14 3.20
N HIS A 175 -11.17 -36.74 3.75
CA HIS A 175 -10.76 -38.12 3.49
C HIS A 175 -11.20 -39.13 4.54
N LYS A 176 -12.01 -38.76 5.54
CA LYS A 176 -12.72 -39.78 6.32
C LYS A 176 -13.69 -40.49 5.37
N PRO A 177 -13.46 -41.77 4.99
CA PRO A 177 -14.51 -42.51 4.33
C PRO A 177 -15.70 -42.51 5.28
N ALA A 178 -16.87 -42.18 4.75
CA ALA A 178 -18.12 -42.34 5.47
C ALA A 178 -18.08 -43.71 6.16
N THR A 179 -18.01 -43.72 7.50
CA THR A 179 -18.40 -44.88 8.26
C THR A 179 -19.81 -45.19 7.78
N ALA A 180 -19.95 -46.30 7.07
CA ALA A 180 -21.23 -46.75 6.59
C ALA A 180 -22.22 -46.67 7.76
N PRO A 181 -23.36 -45.98 7.62
CA PRO A 181 -24.42 -46.18 8.58
C PRO A 181 -24.73 -47.68 8.52
N THR A 182 -24.43 -48.40 9.61
CA THR A 182 -25.02 -49.70 9.88
C THR A 182 -26.51 -49.52 9.67
N GLN A 183 -27.01 -50.00 8.53
CA GLN A 183 -28.43 -50.01 8.29
C GLN A 183 -29.05 -50.87 9.39
N PRO A 184 -29.94 -50.33 10.23
CA PRO A 184 -30.89 -51.19 10.87
C PRO A 184 -31.73 -51.74 9.72
N LYS A 185 -31.51 -53.01 9.40
CA LYS A 185 -32.39 -53.82 8.57
C LYS A 185 -33.73 -53.90 9.30
N MET A 186 -34.53 -52.83 9.25
CA MET A 186 -35.93 -52.88 9.61
C MET A 186 -36.69 -53.24 8.35
N ASP A 187 -37.15 -54.49 8.31
CA ASP A 187 -38.15 -55.01 7.40
C ASP A 187 -39.43 -54.16 7.48
N VAL A 188 -39.51 -53.06 6.74
CA VAL A 188 -40.74 -52.26 6.54
C VAL A 188 -41.63 -52.93 5.49
N VAL A 189 -41.77 -54.26 5.55
CA VAL A 189 -42.68 -55.02 4.68
C VAL A 189 -43.67 -55.88 5.48
N GLN A 190 -43.51 -56.00 6.80
CA GLN A 190 -44.35 -56.91 7.61
C GLN A 190 -45.45 -56.27 8.48
N HIS A 191 -45.69 -54.95 8.45
CA HIS A 191 -46.62 -54.32 9.41
C HIS A 191 -47.85 -53.58 8.87
N ILE A 192 -48.16 -53.68 7.56
CA ILE A 192 -49.44 -53.18 7.05
C ILE A 192 -50.38 -54.37 6.83
N LYS A 193 -51.10 -54.77 7.88
CA LYS A 193 -52.32 -55.57 7.74
C LYS A 193 -53.44 -54.58 7.36
N PRO A 194 -53.98 -54.59 6.12
CA PRO A 194 -55.12 -53.75 5.79
C PRO A 194 -56.32 -54.20 6.63
N ARG A 195 -56.70 -53.38 7.60
CA ARG A 195 -57.91 -53.57 8.40
C ARG A 195 -59.10 -53.20 7.53
N ARG A 196 -59.85 -54.19 7.04
CA ARG A 196 -61.11 -53.93 6.33
C ARG A 196 -62.10 -53.30 7.33
N PRO A 197 -62.67 -52.11 7.04
CA PRO A 197 -63.72 -51.56 7.88
C PRO A 197 -64.98 -52.45 7.78
N PRO A 198 -65.70 -52.70 8.88
CA PRO A 198 -66.97 -53.43 8.85
C PRO A 198 -68.03 -52.63 8.08
N LEU A 199 -68.79 -53.32 7.23
CA LEU A 199 -69.78 -52.78 6.29
C LEU A 199 -71.09 -52.25 6.94
N ASP A 200 -71.16 -52.18 8.26
CA ASP A 200 -72.39 -51.81 8.99
C ASP A 200 -72.65 -50.30 9.12
N LEU A 201 -71.80 -49.44 8.55
CA LEU A 201 -71.90 -47.97 8.70
C LEU A 201 -72.33 -47.22 7.44
N LEU A 202 -72.67 -47.92 6.35
CA LEU A 202 -73.26 -47.31 5.15
C LEU A 202 -74.79 -47.46 5.18
N GLN A 203 -75.45 -46.82 6.15
CA GLN A 203 -76.89 -46.53 6.03
C GLN A 203 -77.06 -45.37 5.05
N ILE A 204 -77.49 -45.68 3.84
CA ILE A 204 -77.88 -44.70 2.82
C ILE A 204 -79.29 -44.23 3.18
N PRO A 205 -79.54 -42.95 3.48
CA PRO A 205 -80.90 -42.45 3.65
C PRO A 205 -81.61 -42.48 2.28
N ALA A 206 -82.69 -43.24 2.20
CA ALA A 206 -83.59 -43.25 1.05
C ALA A 206 -84.44 -41.99 1.05
N ASN A 207 -84.36 -41.20 -0.02
CA ASN A 207 -85.40 -40.27 -0.41
C ASN A 207 -85.47 -40.22 -1.94
#